data_AF-A0A938HKE9-F1
#
_entry.id   AF-A0A938HKE9-F1
#
_cell.length_a   1.000
_cell.length_b   1.000
_cell.length_c   1.000
_cell.angle_alpha   90.00
_cell.angle_beta   90.00
_cell.angle_gamma   90.00
#
_symmetry.space_group_name_H-M   'P 1'
#
loop_
_entity.id
_entity.type
_entity.pdbx_description
1 polymer ?
#
loop_
_entity_poly.entity_id
_entity_poly.type
_entity_poly.pdbx_seq_one_letter_code
_entity_poly.pdbx_strand_id
1 'polypeptide(L)'
;MIPNTKRFVIAGVFVAGAFGLASCADVLYPPVKWESKALPEAQGKVEIKDGKPQHVRYKEGPFSGVRPDFSQFRTQAYDDHRPEPAIRKVAMPKDLKGNAAEGRKIYMNRGLGPCTGCHLIRGDDVWPAGNIGPDHQKLGDAGYSDDELYQMIYDIRAVYPESIMPPWGSAGILTPQQIVHVVEFLKTQKGDLPPEKDPQRDPNTRAKPVGFGDPLDPTNNPALLAAESAEKDWARKGPKGKACADCHQGGVEKAMKGVATRYPRYVGEYRRIMAMEDFLQSHSPATTGIDMPSQSDINLNMSMLVKLQSNGMPLNLDLTSLESRAALKRGEATFNKRSGQRNHACADCHLEEPGKGGNKFLGGRLLATLESGMMNHFPLWRTNFTKVWDPRKRFQWCMTPLGMNYLAADSVEYAELEFYLSSFGQGKPLTAPGIRH
;
A
#
# COMPACT_ATOMS: atom_id res chain seq x y z
N MET A 1 -47.62 44.74 57.05
CA MET A 1 -48.61 43.81 56.47
C MET A 1 -48.20 43.49 55.04
N ILE A 2 -48.36 42.22 54.65
CA ILE A 2 -48.22 41.62 53.31
C ILE A 2 -49.59 41.79 52.59
N PRO A 3 -49.78 41.59 51.26
CA PRO A 3 -48.86 41.49 50.11
C PRO A 3 -48.89 42.85 49.33
N ASN A 4 -48.87 43.03 48.00
CA ASN A 4 -48.89 42.11 46.84
C ASN A 4 -48.19 42.69 45.59
N THR A 5 -48.26 41.93 44.50
CA THR A 5 -47.40 41.94 43.32
C THR A 5 -48.14 42.36 42.04
N LYS A 6 -47.39 42.88 41.07
CA LYS A 6 -47.53 42.52 39.65
C LYS A 6 -46.16 42.30 39.03
N ARG A 7 -45.98 41.18 38.33
CA ARG A 7 -44.75 40.83 37.62
C ARG A 7 -44.63 41.64 36.33
N PHE A 8 -43.43 42.14 36.02
CA PHE A 8 -43.06 42.56 34.67
C PHE A 8 -42.02 41.60 34.10
N VAL A 9 -42.22 41.18 32.86
CA VAL A 9 -41.29 40.34 32.09
C VAL A 9 -40.30 41.27 31.40
N ILE A 10 -39.01 41.13 31.69
CA ILE A 10 -37.93 41.82 30.95
C ILE A 10 -37.36 40.83 29.95
N ALA A 11 -37.44 41.18 28.67
CA ALA A 11 -36.82 40.40 27.59
C ALA A 11 -35.30 40.63 27.62
N GLY A 12 -34.54 39.58 27.93
CA GLY A 12 -33.08 39.60 27.87
C GLY A 12 -32.58 39.49 26.43
N VAL A 13 -31.94 40.54 25.91
CA VAL A 13 -31.25 40.50 24.62
C VAL A 13 -29.95 39.70 24.79
N PHE A 14 -29.94 38.46 24.30
CA PHE A 14 -28.71 37.69 24.16
C PHE A 14 -27.86 38.25 23.02
N VAL A 15 -26.77 38.94 23.36
CA VAL A 15 -25.70 39.25 22.40
C VAL A 15 -24.93 37.96 22.12
N ALA A 16 -25.28 37.29 21.02
CA ALA A 16 -24.57 36.12 20.54
C ALA A 16 -23.19 36.53 20.01
N GLY A 17 -22.17 36.47 20.89
CA GLY A 17 -20.77 36.62 20.48
C GLY A 17 -20.38 35.48 19.55
N ALA A 18 -20.23 35.77 18.26
CA ALA A 18 -19.83 34.81 17.24
C ALA A 18 -18.34 34.45 17.39
N PHE A 19 -18.02 33.59 18.37
CA PHE A 19 -16.77 32.84 18.36
C PHE A 19 -16.83 31.82 17.21
N GLY A 20 -16.39 32.24 16.04
CA GLY A 20 -16.16 31.36 14.91
C GLY A 20 -15.11 30.32 15.29
N LEU A 21 -15.55 29.07 15.47
CA LEU A 21 -14.65 27.91 15.50
C LEU A 21 -14.04 27.74 14.11
N ALA A 22 -12.95 28.46 13.84
CA ALA A 22 -12.09 28.19 12.69
C ALA A 22 -11.63 26.73 12.79
N SER A 23 -11.82 25.95 11.72
CA SER A 23 -11.39 24.55 11.72
C SER A 23 -9.86 24.51 11.87
N CYS A 24 -9.36 23.81 12.89
CA CYS A 24 -7.92 23.54 13.03
C CYS A 24 -7.40 22.52 11.99
N ALA A 25 -8.09 22.35 10.85
CA ALA A 25 -7.92 21.23 9.93
C ALA A 25 -7.11 21.59 8.66
N ASP A 26 -7.21 22.84 8.17
CA ASP A 26 -6.86 23.14 6.77
C ASP A 26 -5.61 24.03 6.59
N VAL A 27 -5.00 24.51 7.67
CA VAL A 27 -3.77 25.35 7.59
C VAL A 27 -2.71 24.93 8.62
N LEU A 28 -1.98 23.86 8.31
CA LEU A 28 -0.64 23.60 8.88
C LEU A 28 0.39 23.51 7.76
N TYR A 29 0.39 24.58 6.96
CA TYR A 29 1.29 24.92 5.87
C TYR A 29 1.31 23.95 4.69
N PRO A 30 1.21 24.42 3.42
CA PRO A 30 1.48 23.57 2.29
C PRO A 30 2.92 23.06 2.39
N PRO A 31 3.19 21.76 2.14
CA PRO A 31 4.55 21.25 2.15
C PRO A 31 5.40 22.03 1.15
N VAL A 32 6.66 22.28 1.51
CA VAL A 32 7.60 22.98 0.61
C VAL A 32 7.61 22.25 -0.73
N LYS A 33 7.50 22.99 -1.84
CA LYS A 33 7.47 22.42 -3.20
C LYS A 33 8.64 21.46 -3.37
N TRP A 34 8.34 20.16 -3.38
CA TRP A 34 9.34 19.10 -3.37
C TRP A 34 9.60 18.62 -4.79
N GLU A 35 10.79 18.91 -5.30
CA GLU A 35 11.26 18.24 -6.51
C GLU A 35 11.83 16.88 -6.12
N SER A 36 11.27 15.81 -6.71
CA SER A 36 11.72 14.45 -6.44
C SER A 36 13.16 14.26 -6.87
N LYS A 37 14.00 13.82 -5.93
CA LYS A 37 15.38 13.38 -6.18
C LYS A 37 15.49 11.86 -6.11
N ALA A 38 14.39 11.13 -6.32
CA ALA A 38 14.43 9.67 -6.39
C ALA A 38 15.10 9.23 -7.71
N LEU A 39 15.49 7.95 -7.82
CA LEU A 39 15.92 7.39 -9.12
C LEU A 39 14.87 7.68 -10.22
N PRO A 40 15.23 7.87 -11.50
CA PRO A 40 14.28 8.25 -12.55
C PRO A 40 13.02 7.36 -12.62
N GLU A 41 13.20 6.05 -12.53
CA GLU A 41 12.13 5.04 -12.47
C GLU A 41 11.26 5.11 -11.21
N ALA A 42 11.75 5.77 -10.16
CA ALA A 42 11.10 5.96 -8.87
C ALA A 42 10.31 7.27 -8.76
N GLN A 43 10.40 8.19 -9.74
CA GLN A 43 9.80 9.53 -9.68
C GLN A 43 8.31 9.57 -10.04
N GLY A 44 7.70 8.46 -10.45
CA GLY A 44 6.27 8.39 -10.79
C GLY A 44 5.88 9.11 -12.09
N LYS A 45 6.86 9.45 -12.94
CA LYS A 45 6.67 10.21 -14.19
C LYS A 45 5.94 9.40 -15.27
N VAL A 46 5.31 10.11 -16.20
CA VAL A 46 4.72 9.56 -17.44
C VAL A 46 5.45 10.20 -18.63
N GLU A 47 5.84 9.38 -19.60
CA GLU A 47 6.54 9.78 -20.83
C GLU A 47 5.72 9.37 -22.06
N ILE A 48 5.87 10.07 -23.18
CA ILE A 48 5.31 9.62 -24.46
C ILE A 48 6.30 8.65 -25.11
N LYS A 49 5.86 7.40 -25.35
CA LYS A 49 6.61 6.35 -26.05
C LYS A 49 5.71 5.70 -27.09
N ASP A 50 6.22 5.59 -28.33
CA ASP A 50 5.48 5.08 -29.49
C ASP A 50 4.13 5.80 -29.71
N GLY A 51 4.11 7.11 -29.49
CA GLY A 51 2.92 7.96 -29.60
C GLY A 51 1.87 7.79 -28.50
N LYS A 52 2.17 7.02 -27.43
CA LYS A 52 1.25 6.76 -26.31
C LYS A 52 1.87 7.17 -24.97
N PRO A 53 1.09 7.68 -24.00
CA PRO A 53 1.58 7.85 -22.64
C PRO A 53 1.92 6.49 -22.03
N GLN A 54 3.08 6.40 -21.40
CA GLN A 54 3.56 5.23 -20.66
C GLN A 54 4.18 5.70 -19.34
N HIS A 55 3.79 5.07 -18.24
CA HIS A 55 4.38 5.34 -16.94
C HIS A 55 5.85 4.87 -16.90
N VAL A 56 6.76 5.70 -16.41
CA VAL A 56 8.18 5.36 -16.25
C VAL A 56 8.30 4.44 -15.04
N ARG A 57 8.73 3.20 -15.28
CA ARG A 57 8.82 2.16 -14.25
C ARG A 57 10.19 1.48 -14.21
N TYR A 58 10.48 0.84 -13.08
CA TYR A 58 11.66 -0.01 -12.94
C TYR A 58 11.68 -1.08 -14.04
N LYS A 59 12.84 -1.27 -14.65
CA LYS A 59 13.04 -2.23 -15.76
C LYS A 59 13.08 -3.69 -15.29
N GLU A 60 12.90 -3.93 -14.00
CA GLU A 60 13.18 -5.18 -13.29
C GLU A 60 12.03 -5.61 -12.36
N GLY A 61 12.08 -6.86 -11.92
CA GLY A 61 11.12 -7.41 -10.97
C GLY A 61 9.68 -7.37 -11.50
N PRO A 62 8.69 -6.95 -10.68
CA PRO A 62 7.28 -7.02 -11.06
C PRO A 62 6.81 -5.80 -11.87
N PHE A 63 7.66 -4.79 -12.03
CA PHE A 63 7.31 -3.52 -12.67
C PHE A 63 7.43 -3.59 -14.19
N SER A 64 8.37 -4.39 -14.70
CA SER A 64 8.71 -4.51 -16.13
C SER A 64 7.56 -5.04 -17.01
N GLY A 65 6.62 -5.78 -16.43
CA GLY A 65 5.42 -6.26 -17.12
C GLY A 65 4.30 -5.21 -17.28
N VAL A 66 4.34 -4.10 -16.54
CA VAL A 66 3.21 -3.17 -16.40
C VAL A 66 3.39 -1.94 -17.28
N ARG A 67 3.05 -2.13 -18.57
CA ARG A 67 3.19 -1.11 -19.62
C ARG A 67 2.08 -0.04 -19.69
N PRO A 68 0.81 -0.31 -19.35
CA PRO A 68 -0.24 0.71 -19.47
C PRO A 68 0.00 1.93 -18.58
N ASP A 69 -0.36 3.09 -19.12
CA ASP A 69 -0.61 4.31 -18.37
C ASP A 69 -2.02 4.25 -17.75
N PHE A 70 -2.11 4.68 -16.49
CA PHE A 70 -3.36 4.76 -15.74
C PHE A 70 -3.74 6.20 -15.38
N SER A 71 -3.28 7.21 -16.14
CA SER A 71 -3.56 8.63 -15.89
C SER A 71 -5.03 9.06 -16.08
N GLN A 72 -5.94 8.13 -16.37
CA GLN A 72 -7.39 8.34 -16.26
C GLN A 72 -7.97 7.96 -14.88
N PHE A 73 -7.30 7.10 -14.10
CA PHE A 73 -7.76 6.64 -12.77
C PHE A 73 -7.04 7.37 -11.63
N ARG A 74 -7.80 7.70 -10.57
CA ARG A 74 -7.25 8.43 -9.41
C ARG A 74 -6.11 7.68 -8.73
N THR A 75 -5.14 8.45 -8.26
CA THR A 75 -3.95 8.02 -7.52
C THR A 75 -4.08 8.36 -6.03
N GLN A 76 -3.04 8.05 -5.27
CA GLN A 76 -2.93 8.42 -3.87
C GLN A 76 -2.51 9.86 -3.60
N ALA A 77 -2.19 10.66 -4.63
CA ALA A 77 -1.80 12.07 -4.44
C ALA A 77 -2.91 12.88 -3.74
N TYR A 78 -2.52 13.89 -2.95
CA TYR A 78 -3.46 14.69 -2.16
C TYR A 78 -4.30 15.67 -2.99
N ASP A 79 -3.75 16.19 -4.08
CA ASP A 79 -4.42 17.06 -5.07
C ASP A 79 -5.23 16.28 -6.13
N ASP A 80 -5.12 14.95 -6.13
CA ASP A 80 -5.83 14.09 -7.07
C ASP A 80 -7.26 13.79 -6.60
N HIS A 81 -8.15 14.69 -7.01
CA HIS A 81 -9.59 14.68 -6.73
C HIS A 81 -10.44 13.95 -7.79
N ARG A 82 -9.82 13.17 -8.69
CA ARG A 82 -10.58 12.40 -9.68
C ARG A 82 -11.51 11.39 -8.99
N PRO A 83 -12.74 11.17 -9.50
CA PRO A 83 -13.70 10.29 -8.86
C PRO A 83 -13.27 8.83 -8.93
N GLU A 84 -13.88 8.00 -8.07
CA GLU A 84 -13.85 6.54 -8.23
C GLU A 84 -14.63 6.13 -9.50
N PRO A 85 -14.34 4.96 -10.09
CA PRO A 85 -15.17 4.42 -11.19
C PRO A 85 -16.63 4.40 -10.76
N ALA A 86 -17.49 5.10 -11.50
CA ALA A 86 -18.89 5.28 -11.14
C ALA A 86 -19.61 3.92 -10.96
N ILE A 87 -20.45 3.81 -9.93
CA ILE A 87 -21.26 2.60 -9.70
C ILE A 87 -22.33 2.49 -10.78
N ARG A 88 -22.45 1.33 -11.43
CA ARG A 88 -23.44 1.10 -12.50
C ARG A 88 -24.38 -0.06 -12.19
N LYS A 89 -25.68 0.22 -12.28
CA LYS A 89 -26.73 -0.80 -12.37
C LYS A 89 -26.95 -1.19 -13.83
N VAL A 90 -26.92 -2.48 -14.12
CA VAL A 90 -26.96 -3.06 -15.47
C VAL A 90 -27.75 -4.37 -15.47
N ALA A 91 -28.26 -4.76 -16.64
CA ALA A 91 -28.74 -6.12 -16.91
C ALA A 91 -27.79 -6.81 -17.89
N MET A 92 -27.83 -8.14 -17.96
CA MET A 92 -27.07 -8.90 -18.93
C MET A 92 -27.59 -8.63 -20.35
N PRO A 93 -26.72 -8.31 -21.33
CA PRO A 93 -27.14 -8.16 -22.72
C PRO A 93 -27.73 -9.46 -23.28
N LYS A 94 -28.97 -9.40 -23.76
CA LYS A 94 -29.75 -10.57 -24.21
C LYS A 94 -29.30 -11.16 -25.55
N ASP A 95 -28.52 -10.40 -26.31
CA ASP A 95 -27.95 -10.74 -27.61
C ASP A 95 -26.62 -11.51 -27.51
N LEU A 96 -25.92 -11.40 -26.37
CA LEU A 96 -24.64 -12.07 -26.14
C LEU A 96 -24.83 -13.49 -25.61
N LYS A 97 -23.95 -14.41 -26.02
CA LYS A 97 -24.00 -15.82 -25.60
C LYS A 97 -22.80 -16.23 -24.77
N GLY A 98 -23.07 -17.00 -23.72
CA GLY A 98 -22.06 -17.56 -22.81
C GLY A 98 -21.21 -18.65 -23.44
N ASN A 99 -20.02 -18.86 -22.88
CA ASN A 99 -19.17 -20.02 -23.17
C ASN A 99 -18.32 -20.30 -21.92
N ALA A 100 -18.61 -21.41 -21.24
CA ALA A 100 -17.95 -21.77 -19.99
C ALA A 100 -16.43 -22.02 -20.14
N ALA A 101 -15.95 -22.49 -21.30
CA ALA A 101 -14.53 -22.71 -21.53
C ALA A 101 -13.76 -21.37 -21.67
N GLU A 102 -14.32 -20.40 -22.39
CA GLU A 102 -13.76 -19.04 -22.43
C GLU A 102 -13.88 -18.32 -21.08
N GLY A 103 -14.99 -18.51 -20.37
CA GLY A 103 -15.19 -18.01 -19.01
C GLY A 103 -14.12 -18.50 -18.06
N ARG A 104 -13.81 -19.81 -18.09
CA ARG A 104 -12.72 -20.40 -17.30
C ARG A 104 -11.36 -19.81 -17.65
N LYS A 105 -11.05 -19.64 -18.94
CA LYS A 105 -9.79 -19.01 -19.38
C LYS A 105 -9.66 -17.59 -18.81
N ILE A 106 -10.73 -16.80 -18.85
CA ILE A 106 -10.76 -15.43 -18.28
C ILE A 106 -10.52 -15.49 -16.76
N TYR A 107 -11.25 -16.36 -16.05
CA TYR A 107 -11.21 -16.53 -14.59
C TYR A 107 -9.83 -16.97 -14.05
N MET A 108 -9.09 -17.73 -14.84
CA MET A 108 -7.72 -18.20 -14.53
C MET A 108 -6.64 -17.20 -14.97
N ASN A 109 -6.97 -16.15 -15.74
CA ASN A 109 -5.97 -15.30 -16.39
C ASN A 109 -5.40 -14.25 -15.44
N ARG A 110 -4.15 -14.47 -15.01
CA ARG A 110 -3.41 -13.58 -14.09
C ARG A 110 -3.25 -12.13 -14.59
N GLY A 111 -3.25 -11.90 -15.90
CA GLY A 111 -3.11 -10.58 -16.52
C GLY A 111 -4.43 -9.86 -16.81
N LEU A 112 -5.57 -10.56 -16.78
CA LEU A 112 -6.89 -10.02 -17.10
C LEU A 112 -7.78 -10.04 -15.85
N GLY A 113 -8.47 -11.15 -15.60
CA GLY A 113 -9.29 -11.43 -14.42
C GLY A 113 -8.64 -12.49 -13.52
N PRO A 114 -7.71 -12.15 -12.62
CA PRO A 114 -7.10 -13.07 -11.66
C PRO A 114 -8.08 -13.52 -10.55
N CYS A 115 -9.26 -14.01 -10.91
CA CYS A 115 -10.35 -14.32 -9.98
C CYS A 115 -9.94 -15.40 -8.98
N THR A 116 -9.14 -16.40 -9.39
CA THR A 116 -8.53 -17.40 -8.49
C THR A 116 -7.58 -16.83 -7.45
N GLY A 117 -7.11 -15.60 -7.62
CA GLY A 117 -6.38 -14.87 -6.59
C GLY A 117 -7.23 -14.57 -5.36
N CYS A 118 -8.55 -14.39 -5.51
CA CYS A 118 -9.46 -14.09 -4.40
C CYS A 118 -10.42 -15.23 -4.07
N HIS A 119 -10.83 -16.03 -5.07
CA HIS A 119 -11.93 -16.98 -4.98
C HIS A 119 -11.47 -18.41 -5.30
N LEU A 120 -11.84 -19.36 -4.45
CA LEU A 120 -11.70 -20.79 -4.75
C LEU A 120 -12.73 -21.24 -5.79
N ILE A 121 -12.37 -22.21 -6.64
CA ILE A 121 -13.25 -22.86 -7.65
C ILE A 121 -12.92 -24.36 -7.74
N ARG A 122 -13.67 -25.10 -8.56
CA ARG A 122 -13.40 -26.52 -8.83
C ARG A 122 -12.18 -26.71 -9.74
N GLY A 123 -11.40 -27.74 -9.43
CA GLY A 123 -10.30 -28.24 -10.26
C GLY A 123 -8.97 -28.33 -9.52
N ASP A 124 -8.18 -29.33 -9.88
CA ASP A 124 -6.88 -29.60 -9.26
C ASP A 124 -5.75 -28.73 -9.82
N ASP A 125 -6.01 -28.05 -10.95
CA ASP A 125 -5.13 -27.05 -11.57
C ASP A 125 -5.24 -25.65 -10.93
N VAL A 126 -6.10 -25.48 -9.92
CA VAL A 126 -6.40 -24.19 -9.26
C VAL A 126 -5.39 -23.92 -8.14
N TRP A 127 -4.10 -23.94 -8.48
CA TRP A 127 -2.98 -23.78 -7.54
C TRP A 127 -2.09 -22.56 -7.84
N PRO A 128 -1.78 -21.70 -6.85
CA PRO A 128 -2.44 -21.54 -5.54
C PRO A 128 -3.67 -20.62 -5.61
N ALA A 129 -4.82 -21.12 -5.14
CA ALA A 129 -6.05 -20.33 -4.93
C ALA A 129 -5.98 -19.44 -3.69
N GLY A 130 -6.76 -18.36 -3.65
CA GLY A 130 -6.97 -17.51 -2.47
C GLY A 130 -8.38 -17.62 -1.86
N ASN A 131 -8.58 -16.99 -0.69
CA ASN A 131 -9.82 -17.00 0.11
C ASN A 131 -10.26 -15.61 0.61
N ILE A 132 -9.99 -14.57 -0.16
CA ILE A 132 -10.40 -13.19 0.17
C ILE A 132 -11.87 -12.97 -0.20
N GLY A 133 -12.29 -13.46 -1.36
CA GLY A 133 -13.67 -13.46 -1.82
C GLY A 133 -14.42 -14.74 -1.41
N PRO A 134 -15.74 -14.79 -1.62
CA PRO A 134 -16.53 -16.00 -1.41
C PRO A 134 -16.00 -17.17 -2.25
N ASP A 135 -16.14 -18.38 -1.69
CA ASP A 135 -15.88 -19.62 -2.41
C ASP A 135 -16.93 -19.81 -3.52
N HIS A 136 -16.45 -20.04 -4.75
CA HIS A 136 -17.30 -20.26 -5.91
C HIS A 136 -17.46 -21.73 -6.28
N GLN A 137 -16.89 -22.68 -5.53
CA GLN A 137 -16.98 -24.12 -5.80
C GLN A 137 -18.41 -24.65 -5.94
N LYS A 138 -19.40 -24.06 -5.27
CA LYS A 138 -20.83 -24.43 -5.38
C LYS A 138 -21.72 -23.27 -5.87
N LEU A 139 -21.15 -22.25 -6.51
CA LEU A 139 -21.90 -21.03 -6.87
C LEU A 139 -23.05 -21.31 -7.84
N GLY A 140 -22.93 -22.31 -8.71
CA GLY A 140 -24.01 -22.69 -9.62
C GLY A 140 -25.24 -23.28 -8.92
N ASP A 141 -25.08 -23.82 -7.70
CA ASP A 141 -26.18 -24.35 -6.88
C ASP A 141 -26.86 -23.27 -6.02
N ALA A 142 -26.27 -22.08 -5.91
CA ALA A 142 -26.75 -20.99 -5.06
C ALA A 142 -28.02 -20.27 -5.57
N GLY A 143 -28.51 -20.61 -6.77
CA GLY A 143 -29.79 -20.12 -7.30
C GLY A 143 -29.78 -18.72 -7.91
N TYR A 144 -28.62 -18.04 -8.01
CA TYR A 144 -28.51 -16.74 -8.68
C TYR A 144 -28.92 -16.81 -10.15
N SER A 145 -29.66 -15.81 -10.59
CA SER A 145 -29.97 -15.59 -12.01
C SER A 145 -28.75 -15.08 -12.80
N ASP A 146 -28.78 -15.27 -14.11
CA ASP A 146 -27.74 -14.77 -15.02
C ASP A 146 -27.56 -13.24 -14.91
N ASP A 147 -28.65 -12.48 -14.70
CA ASP A 147 -28.62 -11.02 -14.49
C ASP A 147 -27.94 -10.64 -13.17
N GLU A 148 -28.18 -11.37 -12.07
CA GLU A 148 -27.53 -11.14 -10.78
C GLU A 148 -26.04 -11.43 -10.85
N LEU A 149 -25.64 -12.59 -11.42
CA LEU A 149 -24.23 -12.92 -11.62
C LEU A 149 -23.54 -11.90 -12.53
N TYR A 150 -24.20 -11.46 -13.60
CA TYR A 150 -23.69 -10.42 -14.50
C TYR A 150 -23.49 -9.10 -13.75
N GLN A 151 -24.48 -8.64 -12.98
CA GLN A 151 -24.38 -7.42 -12.20
C GLN A 151 -23.27 -7.48 -11.15
N MET A 152 -23.09 -8.61 -10.46
CA MET A 152 -22.01 -8.79 -9.48
C MET A 152 -20.63 -8.71 -10.13
N ILE A 153 -20.43 -9.34 -11.29
CA ILE A 153 -19.13 -9.26 -12.00
C ILE A 153 -18.92 -7.88 -12.62
N TYR A 154 -19.96 -7.27 -13.20
CA TYR A 154 -19.87 -5.96 -13.85
C TYR A 154 -19.55 -4.86 -12.83
N ASP A 155 -20.32 -4.80 -11.74
CA ASP A 155 -20.12 -3.87 -10.64
C ASP A 155 -20.90 -4.31 -9.38
N ILE A 156 -20.28 -5.16 -8.56
CA ILE A 156 -20.87 -5.63 -7.30
C ILE A 156 -21.28 -4.49 -6.34
N ARG A 157 -20.69 -3.30 -6.45
CA ARG A 157 -20.98 -2.16 -5.56
C ARG A 157 -22.41 -1.63 -5.72
N ALA A 158 -23.06 -1.97 -6.84
CA ALA A 158 -24.49 -1.71 -7.04
C ALA A 158 -25.41 -2.57 -6.14
N VAL A 159 -24.88 -3.65 -5.56
CA VAL A 159 -25.55 -4.59 -4.64
C VAL A 159 -24.96 -4.48 -3.23
N TYR A 160 -23.63 -4.49 -3.12
CA TYR A 160 -22.86 -4.41 -1.87
C TYR A 160 -21.85 -3.24 -1.96
N PRO A 161 -22.23 -2.00 -1.57
CA PRO A 161 -21.39 -0.81 -1.77
C PRO A 161 -19.97 -0.92 -1.22
N GLU A 162 -19.82 -1.54 -0.04
CA GLU A 162 -18.53 -1.72 0.64
C GLU A 162 -17.65 -2.86 0.09
N SER A 163 -18.11 -3.58 -0.93
CA SER A 163 -17.38 -4.72 -1.49
C SER A 163 -15.99 -4.32 -1.99
N ILE A 164 -15.03 -5.23 -1.79
CA ILE A 164 -13.66 -5.09 -2.26
C ILE A 164 -13.44 -5.75 -3.63
N MET A 165 -14.41 -6.48 -4.17
CA MET A 165 -14.25 -7.08 -5.50
C MET A 165 -14.20 -5.97 -6.58
N PRO A 166 -13.20 -5.98 -7.48
CA PRO A 166 -13.05 -4.95 -8.50
C PRO A 166 -14.30 -4.81 -9.38
N PRO A 167 -14.68 -3.59 -9.80
CA PRO A 167 -15.83 -3.37 -10.68
C PRO A 167 -15.44 -3.65 -12.14
N TRP A 168 -15.32 -4.93 -12.51
CA TRP A 168 -14.67 -5.37 -13.76
C TRP A 168 -15.27 -4.75 -15.03
N GLY A 169 -16.60 -4.53 -15.05
CA GLY A 169 -17.31 -3.88 -16.14
C GLY A 169 -17.22 -2.35 -16.08
N SER A 170 -17.59 -1.73 -14.96
CA SER A 170 -17.59 -0.26 -14.83
C SER A 170 -16.19 0.37 -14.97
N ALA A 171 -15.12 -0.35 -14.61
CA ALA A 171 -13.74 0.10 -14.80
C ALA A 171 -13.13 -0.32 -16.16
N GLY A 172 -13.91 -0.94 -17.05
CA GLY A 172 -13.47 -1.33 -18.39
C GLY A 172 -12.35 -2.37 -18.43
N ILE A 173 -12.28 -3.26 -17.42
CA ILE A 173 -11.29 -4.34 -17.35
C ILE A 173 -11.76 -5.54 -18.18
N LEU A 174 -13.05 -5.85 -18.11
CA LEU A 174 -13.71 -6.90 -18.90
C LEU A 174 -14.79 -6.28 -19.80
N THR A 175 -14.85 -6.73 -21.04
CA THR A 175 -15.96 -6.42 -21.96
C THR A 175 -17.25 -7.14 -21.55
N PRO A 176 -18.43 -6.65 -21.95
CA PRO A 176 -19.71 -7.33 -21.69
C PRO A 176 -19.72 -8.82 -22.09
N GLN A 177 -19.14 -9.16 -23.25
CA GLN A 177 -19.06 -10.54 -23.74
C GLN A 177 -18.14 -11.42 -22.89
N GLN A 178 -17.03 -10.88 -22.39
CA GLN A 178 -16.17 -11.60 -21.44
C GLN A 178 -16.88 -11.87 -20.11
N ILE A 179 -17.66 -10.91 -19.61
CA ILE A 179 -18.46 -11.12 -18.39
C ILE A 179 -19.51 -12.21 -18.61
N VAL A 180 -20.23 -12.20 -19.73
CA VAL A 180 -21.21 -13.24 -20.11
C VAL A 180 -20.56 -14.63 -20.21
N HIS A 181 -19.31 -14.73 -20.68
CA HIS A 181 -18.56 -16.00 -20.63
C HIS A 181 -18.26 -16.45 -19.18
N VAL A 182 -17.87 -15.52 -18.29
CA VAL A 182 -17.61 -15.83 -16.87
C VAL A 182 -18.88 -16.26 -16.12
N VAL A 183 -20.03 -15.61 -16.38
CA VAL A 183 -21.34 -16.04 -15.86
C VAL A 183 -21.61 -17.50 -16.23
N GLU A 184 -21.42 -17.86 -17.50
CA GLU A 184 -21.63 -19.23 -17.98
C GLU A 184 -20.68 -20.25 -17.33
N PHE A 185 -19.43 -19.87 -17.04
CA PHE A 185 -18.50 -20.71 -16.29
C PHE A 185 -18.89 -20.88 -14.82
N LEU A 186 -19.36 -19.83 -14.16
CA LEU A 186 -19.80 -19.89 -12.76
C LEU A 186 -21.02 -20.81 -12.59
N LYS A 187 -21.93 -20.82 -13.57
CA LYS A 187 -23.09 -21.73 -13.62
C LYS A 187 -22.70 -23.22 -13.71
N THR A 188 -21.46 -23.57 -14.09
CA THR A 188 -20.97 -24.96 -14.06
C THR A 188 -20.40 -25.40 -12.71
N GLN A 189 -20.30 -24.50 -11.72
CA GLN A 189 -19.76 -24.84 -10.39
C GLN A 189 -20.87 -25.48 -9.53
N LYS A 190 -21.24 -26.74 -9.83
CA LYS A 190 -22.43 -27.43 -9.32
C LYS A 190 -22.18 -28.83 -8.76
N GLY A 191 -23.00 -29.23 -7.79
CA GLY A 191 -23.03 -30.54 -7.15
C GLY A 191 -22.13 -30.63 -5.91
N ASP A 192 -21.99 -31.81 -5.34
CA ASP A 192 -21.02 -32.02 -4.26
C ASP A 192 -19.57 -32.07 -4.76
N LEU A 193 -18.65 -31.99 -3.82
CA LEU A 193 -17.21 -32.19 -4.03
C LEU A 193 -16.73 -33.20 -2.99
N PRO A 194 -15.80 -34.11 -3.36
CA PRO A 194 -15.07 -34.87 -2.35
C PRO A 194 -14.29 -33.90 -1.46
N PRO A 195 -14.10 -34.19 -0.16
CA PRO A 195 -13.23 -33.39 0.70
C PRO A 195 -11.83 -33.25 0.09
N GLU A 196 -11.29 -32.03 0.13
CA GLU A 196 -9.89 -31.78 -0.26
C GLU A 196 -8.97 -32.60 0.67
N LYS A 197 -7.99 -33.28 0.06
CA LYS A 197 -7.08 -34.20 0.76
C LYS A 197 -5.73 -33.55 1.04
N ASP A 198 -5.33 -32.57 0.23
CA ASP A 198 -4.12 -31.80 0.47
C ASP A 198 -4.47 -30.48 1.17
N PRO A 199 -4.17 -30.33 2.48
CA PRO A 199 -4.45 -29.10 3.20
C PRO A 199 -3.64 -27.90 2.68
N GLN A 200 -2.60 -28.12 1.85
CA GLN A 200 -1.97 -26.99 1.16
C GLN A 200 -2.90 -26.39 0.12
N ARG A 201 -3.67 -27.20 -0.62
CA ARG A 201 -4.49 -26.73 -1.74
C ARG A 201 -5.56 -25.74 -1.30
N ASP A 202 -6.38 -26.12 -0.31
CA ASP A 202 -7.42 -25.25 0.23
C ASP A 202 -6.79 -24.06 1.01
N PRO A 203 -6.96 -22.80 0.55
CA PRO A 203 -6.44 -21.62 1.23
C PRO A 203 -6.96 -21.40 2.66
N ASN A 204 -8.03 -22.07 3.09
CA ASN A 204 -8.54 -21.99 4.46
C ASN A 204 -7.78 -22.91 5.44
N THR A 205 -7.21 -24.01 4.95
CA THR A 205 -6.40 -24.96 5.74
C THR A 205 -4.90 -24.87 5.46
N ARG A 206 -4.49 -24.16 4.39
CA ARG A 206 -3.10 -23.95 4.01
C ARG A 206 -2.25 -23.35 5.13
N ALA A 207 -1.09 -23.96 5.35
CA ALA A 207 -0.12 -23.49 6.33
C ALA A 207 0.34 -22.04 6.03
N LYS A 208 0.27 -21.17 7.04
CA LYS A 208 0.76 -19.80 6.96
C LYS A 208 2.31 -19.81 6.93
N PRO A 209 2.98 -19.09 6.01
CA PRO A 209 4.44 -19.13 5.92
C PRO A 209 5.13 -18.64 7.20
N VAL A 210 6.08 -19.40 7.72
CA VAL A 210 6.80 -19.13 8.99
C VAL A 210 7.97 -18.13 8.86
N GLY A 211 8.13 -17.48 7.70
CA GLY A 211 9.25 -16.56 7.44
C GLY A 211 10.52 -17.27 6.94
N PHE A 212 11.68 -16.65 7.18
CA PHE A 212 13.00 -17.08 6.68
C PHE A 212 14.00 -17.29 7.85
N GLY A 213 13.51 -17.70 9.02
CA GLY A 213 14.33 -17.74 10.24
C GLY A 213 14.62 -16.34 10.80
N ASP A 214 15.76 -16.19 11.46
CA ASP A 214 16.23 -14.91 11.99
C ASP A 214 16.63 -13.96 10.84
N PRO A 215 15.98 -12.78 10.68
CA PRO A 215 16.36 -11.81 9.67
C PRO A 215 17.73 -11.15 9.91
N LEU A 216 18.30 -11.28 11.12
CA LEU A 216 19.60 -10.71 11.50
C LEU A 216 20.76 -11.73 11.40
N ASP A 217 20.49 -12.95 10.92
CA ASP A 217 21.51 -13.93 10.58
C ASP A 217 22.05 -13.67 9.14
N PRO A 218 23.36 -13.37 8.96
CA PRO A 218 23.95 -13.09 7.65
C PRO A 218 23.95 -14.29 6.70
N THR A 219 23.76 -15.52 7.20
CA THR A 219 23.58 -16.72 6.35
C THR A 219 22.18 -16.78 5.73
N ASN A 220 21.18 -16.19 6.39
CA ASN A 220 19.79 -16.13 5.90
C ASN A 220 19.52 -14.84 5.10
N ASN A 221 20.12 -13.70 5.47
CA ASN A 221 19.77 -12.39 4.93
C ASN A 221 20.96 -11.65 4.27
N PRO A 222 21.11 -11.74 2.93
CA PRO A 222 22.16 -11.03 2.18
C PRO A 222 22.14 -9.49 2.32
N ALA A 223 21.05 -8.88 2.77
CA ALA A 223 20.99 -7.43 2.97
C ALA A 223 21.87 -6.94 4.14
N LEU A 224 22.24 -7.81 5.08
CA LEU A 224 23.18 -7.46 6.16
C LEU A 224 24.56 -7.12 5.60
N LEU A 225 25.10 -7.95 4.70
CA LEU A 225 26.38 -7.70 4.04
C LEU A 225 26.36 -6.40 3.21
N ALA A 226 25.21 -6.05 2.62
CA ALA A 226 25.02 -4.79 1.91
C ALA A 226 24.98 -3.58 2.86
N ALA A 227 24.38 -3.73 4.04
CA ALA A 227 24.38 -2.72 5.10
C ALA A 227 25.79 -2.50 5.67
N GLU A 228 26.49 -3.56 6.09
CA GLU A 228 27.87 -3.52 6.60
C GLU A 228 28.83 -2.91 5.57
N SER A 229 28.67 -3.24 4.28
CA SER A 229 29.49 -2.67 3.21
C SER A 229 29.37 -1.14 3.09
N ALA A 230 28.28 -0.53 3.55
CA ALA A 230 28.10 0.92 3.54
C ALA A 230 28.96 1.67 4.58
N GLU A 231 29.66 0.98 5.50
CA GLU A 231 30.66 1.64 6.36
C GLU A 231 31.76 2.32 5.55
N LYS A 232 32.07 1.77 4.36
CA LYS A 232 32.99 2.38 3.40
C LYS A 232 32.49 3.72 2.89
N ASP A 233 31.18 3.85 2.62
CA ASP A 233 30.54 5.10 2.23
C ASP A 233 30.40 6.08 3.41
N TRP A 234 30.18 5.57 4.63
CA TRP A 234 30.15 6.38 5.85
C TRP A 234 31.49 7.09 6.13
N ALA A 235 32.60 6.40 5.84
CA ALA A 235 33.96 6.93 5.95
C ALA A 235 34.44 7.69 4.70
N ARG A 236 33.72 7.61 3.57
CA ARG A 236 34.14 8.21 2.29
C ARG A 236 33.93 9.72 2.30
N LYS A 237 35.02 10.46 2.08
CA LYS A 237 34.94 11.91 1.84
C LYS A 237 34.29 12.19 0.49
N GLY A 238 33.24 12.99 0.50
CA GLY A 238 32.58 13.47 -0.71
C GLY A 238 33.27 14.69 -1.32
N PRO A 239 32.72 15.22 -2.44
CA PRO A 239 33.20 16.43 -3.12
C PRO A 239 33.37 17.67 -2.23
N LYS A 240 32.67 17.76 -1.09
CA LYS A 240 32.82 18.86 -0.11
C LYS A 240 33.94 18.61 0.92
N GLY A 241 34.78 17.59 0.72
CA GLY A 241 35.92 17.25 1.58
C GLY A 241 35.54 16.65 2.94
N LYS A 242 34.28 16.27 3.12
CA LYS A 242 33.71 15.71 4.36
C LYS A 242 33.10 14.32 4.14
N ALA A 243 33.26 13.45 5.13
CA ALA A 243 32.56 12.17 5.27
C ALA A 243 31.52 12.24 6.41
N CYS A 244 30.61 11.26 6.49
CA CYS A 244 29.67 11.15 7.62
C CYS A 244 30.43 11.06 8.95
N ALA A 245 31.52 10.27 8.98
CA ALA A 245 32.41 10.10 10.13
C ALA A 245 33.10 11.39 10.62
N ASP A 246 33.26 12.42 9.78
CA ASP A 246 33.88 13.71 10.19
C ASP A 246 32.94 14.52 11.11
N CYS A 247 31.62 14.27 11.05
CA CYS A 247 30.60 14.97 11.85
C CYS A 247 29.99 14.05 12.92
N HIS A 248 29.82 12.76 12.62
CA HIS A 248 29.23 11.76 13.50
C HIS A 248 30.33 10.96 14.21
N GLN A 249 30.89 11.57 15.26
CA GLN A 249 32.04 11.05 15.99
C GLN A 249 31.74 9.75 16.75
N GLY A 250 32.77 8.90 16.86
CA GLY A 250 32.72 7.65 17.63
C GLY A 250 32.30 6.41 16.83
N GLY A 251 32.25 6.49 15.50
CA GLY A 251 31.83 5.39 14.63
C GLY A 251 30.31 5.32 14.47
N VAL A 252 29.86 4.58 13.44
CA VAL A 252 28.44 4.51 13.09
C VAL A 252 27.61 3.90 14.22
N GLU A 253 28.09 2.85 14.88
CA GLU A 253 27.44 2.21 16.03
C GLU A 253 27.11 3.23 17.13
N LYS A 254 28.12 3.91 17.68
CA LYS A 254 27.91 4.88 18.77
C LYS A 254 27.09 6.09 18.33
N ALA A 255 27.33 6.60 17.13
CA ALA A 255 26.68 7.83 16.67
C ALA A 255 25.21 7.64 16.27
N MET A 256 24.85 6.48 15.71
CA MET A 256 23.51 6.20 15.18
C MET A 256 22.62 5.36 16.13
N LYS A 257 23.14 4.91 17.27
CA LYS A 257 22.38 4.14 18.26
C LYS A 257 21.11 4.87 18.71
N GLY A 258 19.95 4.25 18.48
CA GLY A 258 18.64 4.82 18.81
C GLY A 258 18.20 6.01 17.95
N VAL A 259 18.91 6.33 16.86
CA VAL A 259 18.48 7.36 15.90
C VAL A 259 17.32 6.84 15.06
N ALA A 260 17.44 5.60 14.55
CA ALA A 260 16.45 5.01 13.68
C ALA A 260 15.10 4.70 14.35
N THR A 261 15.06 4.52 15.68
CA THR A 261 13.78 4.29 16.39
C THR A 261 12.83 5.49 16.34
N ARG A 262 13.33 6.67 15.92
CA ARG A 262 12.59 7.93 15.84
C ARG A 262 12.24 8.33 14.40
N TYR A 263 12.27 7.39 13.44
CA TYR A 263 11.92 7.61 12.04
C TYR A 263 10.81 6.65 11.58
N PRO A 264 9.89 7.08 10.68
CA PRO A 264 9.79 8.42 10.09
C PRO A 264 9.42 9.51 11.11
N ARG A 265 9.73 10.77 10.80
CA ARG A 265 9.43 11.91 11.68
C ARG A 265 9.24 13.21 10.91
N TYR A 266 8.62 14.18 11.58
CA TYR A 266 8.62 15.56 11.11
C TYR A 266 10.02 16.18 11.17
N VAL A 267 10.42 16.85 10.08
CA VAL A 267 11.67 17.59 9.96
C VAL A 267 11.33 19.04 9.63
N GLY A 268 11.47 19.93 10.62
CA GLY A 268 10.97 21.31 10.55
C GLY A 268 11.58 22.15 9.42
N GLU A 269 12.84 21.90 9.05
CA GLU A 269 13.53 22.54 7.92
C GLU A 269 12.80 22.33 6.59
N TYR A 270 12.30 21.11 6.35
CA TYR A 270 11.58 20.73 5.13
C TYR A 270 10.05 20.81 5.29
N ARG A 271 9.57 21.04 6.51
CA ARG A 271 8.15 21.17 6.88
C ARG A 271 7.29 19.97 6.47
N ARG A 272 7.85 18.77 6.58
CA ARG A 272 7.20 17.51 6.18
C ARG A 272 7.64 16.34 7.05
N ILE A 273 6.88 15.24 7.00
CA ILE A 273 7.41 13.93 7.38
C ILE A 273 8.49 13.51 6.39
N MET A 274 9.54 12.91 6.92
CA MET A 274 10.64 12.29 6.17
C MET A 274 10.94 10.92 6.79
N ALA A 275 11.10 9.90 5.95
CA ALA A 275 11.78 8.67 6.33
C ALA A 275 13.30 8.87 6.37
N MET A 276 14.04 7.84 6.79
CA MET A 276 15.51 7.90 6.85
C MET A 276 16.10 8.13 5.46
N GLU A 277 15.53 7.45 4.47
CA GLU A 277 15.86 7.46 3.06
C GLU A 277 15.69 8.87 2.45
N ASP A 278 14.58 9.55 2.78
CA ASP A 278 14.31 10.94 2.37
C ASP A 278 15.30 11.92 3.03
N PHE A 279 15.64 11.71 4.30
CA PHE A 279 16.59 12.57 5.02
C PHE A 279 18.02 12.42 4.47
N LEU A 280 18.48 11.19 4.22
CA LEU A 280 19.78 10.90 3.61
C LEU A 280 19.92 11.54 2.22
N GLN A 281 18.87 11.47 1.42
CA GLN A 281 18.77 12.07 0.07
C GLN A 281 18.95 13.59 0.08
N SER A 282 18.56 14.28 1.16
CA SER A 282 18.77 15.73 1.31
C SER A 282 20.06 16.07 2.04
N HIS A 283 20.39 15.33 3.10
CA HIS A 283 21.52 15.60 3.98
C HIS A 283 22.86 15.30 3.32
N SER A 284 23.02 14.14 2.68
CA SER A 284 24.33 13.73 2.11
C SER A 284 24.85 14.70 1.04
N PRO A 285 24.06 15.14 0.04
CA PRO A 285 24.52 16.14 -0.94
C PRO A 285 24.81 17.50 -0.29
N ALA A 286 24.04 17.85 0.76
CA ALA A 286 24.21 19.12 1.47
C ALA A 286 25.52 19.15 2.26
N THR A 287 25.91 18.07 2.96
CA THR A 287 27.07 18.06 3.86
C THR A 287 28.34 17.45 3.25
N THR A 288 28.24 16.31 2.56
CA THR A 288 29.40 15.63 1.94
C THR A 288 29.53 15.94 0.46
N GLY A 289 28.41 16.23 -0.22
CA GLY A 289 28.33 16.32 -1.69
C GLY A 289 28.16 14.96 -2.38
N ILE A 290 27.94 13.87 -1.64
CA ILE A 290 27.63 12.56 -2.22
C ILE A 290 26.13 12.48 -2.47
N ASP A 291 25.74 12.31 -3.73
CA ASP A 291 24.35 12.05 -4.09
C ASP A 291 23.89 10.68 -3.58
N MET A 292 22.76 10.66 -2.88
CA MET A 292 22.07 9.47 -2.41
C MET A 292 20.58 9.51 -2.82
N PRO A 293 20.24 9.38 -4.12
CA PRO A 293 18.84 9.39 -4.57
C PRO A 293 17.99 8.36 -3.82
N SER A 294 16.74 8.69 -3.51
CA SER A 294 15.80 7.74 -2.90
C SER A 294 15.66 6.50 -3.78
N GLN A 295 15.69 5.33 -3.14
CA GLN A 295 15.79 3.98 -3.73
C GLN A 295 17.06 3.65 -4.55
N SER A 296 18.12 4.48 -4.49
CA SER A 296 19.45 4.06 -4.96
C SER A 296 20.12 3.12 -3.96
N ASP A 297 20.97 2.21 -4.44
CA ASP A 297 21.62 1.21 -3.58
C ASP A 297 22.45 1.88 -2.46
N ILE A 298 23.13 3.00 -2.74
CA ILE A 298 23.87 3.77 -1.73
C ILE A 298 22.95 4.35 -0.64
N ASN A 299 21.77 4.86 -1.00
CA ASN A 299 20.80 5.38 -0.04
C ASN A 299 20.22 4.24 0.82
N LEU A 300 19.81 3.13 0.20
CA LEU A 300 19.23 1.99 0.87
C LEU A 300 20.23 1.29 1.81
N ASN A 301 21.47 1.09 1.35
CA ASN A 301 22.53 0.47 2.16
C ASN A 301 22.91 1.37 3.35
N MET A 302 23.00 2.68 3.15
CA MET A 302 23.24 3.63 4.25
C MET A 302 22.08 3.65 5.25
N SER A 303 20.82 3.62 4.78
CA SER A 303 19.64 3.53 5.67
C SER A 303 19.66 2.24 6.50
N MET A 304 19.96 1.10 5.87
CA MET A 304 20.10 -0.18 6.59
C MET A 304 21.23 -0.13 7.62
N LEU A 305 22.39 0.43 7.28
CA LEU A 305 23.52 0.58 8.21
C LEU A 305 23.13 1.41 9.44
N VAL A 306 22.42 2.53 9.26
CA VAL A 306 21.93 3.38 10.36
C VAL A 306 20.87 2.66 11.19
N LYS A 307 19.95 1.93 10.55
CA LYS A 307 18.89 1.16 11.22
C LYS A 307 19.43 -0.02 12.03
N LEU A 308 20.46 -0.71 11.54
CA LEU A 308 21.13 -1.83 12.20
C LEU A 308 21.60 -1.46 13.63
N GLN A 309 22.11 -0.24 13.82
CA GLN A 309 22.60 0.27 15.13
C GLN A 309 21.49 0.49 16.17
N SER A 310 20.22 0.28 15.77
CA SER A 310 19.04 0.44 16.62
C SER A 310 18.20 -0.84 16.73
N ASN A 311 18.66 -1.98 16.20
CA ASN A 311 17.92 -3.24 16.30
C ASN A 311 17.71 -3.68 17.75
N GLY A 312 16.57 -4.32 18.01
CA GLY A 312 16.11 -4.69 19.35
C GLY A 312 15.62 -3.52 20.21
N MET A 313 15.98 -2.26 19.89
CA MET A 313 15.44 -1.09 20.57
C MET A 313 13.97 -0.85 20.16
N PRO A 314 13.10 -0.43 21.08
CA PRO A 314 11.69 -0.15 20.77
C PRO A 314 11.57 1.05 19.83
N LEU A 315 10.71 0.94 18.81
CA LEU A 315 10.30 2.07 17.98
C LEU A 315 9.62 3.13 18.87
N ASN A 316 10.04 4.40 18.74
CA ASN A 316 9.59 5.51 19.55
C ASN A 316 9.38 6.76 18.69
N LEU A 317 8.28 6.75 17.94
CA LEU A 317 7.84 7.87 17.11
C LEU A 317 7.22 8.98 17.97
N ASP A 318 7.43 10.23 17.58
CA ASP A 318 6.62 11.34 18.09
C ASP A 318 5.24 11.29 17.43
N LEU A 319 4.24 10.76 18.13
CA LEU A 319 2.84 10.72 17.69
C LEU A 319 2.00 11.87 18.28
N THR A 320 2.61 12.81 19.02
CA THR A 320 1.89 13.77 19.88
C THR A 320 2.16 15.24 19.55
N SER A 321 3.13 15.58 18.71
CA SER A 321 3.19 16.92 18.10
C SER A 321 1.97 17.19 17.20
N LEU A 322 1.74 18.48 16.94
CA LEU A 322 0.62 18.92 16.12
C LEU A 322 0.78 18.45 14.66
N GLU A 323 2.00 18.54 14.16
CA GLU A 323 2.42 18.14 12.83
C GLU A 323 2.35 16.62 12.64
N SER A 324 2.79 15.84 13.63
CA SER A 324 2.65 14.37 13.60
C SER A 324 1.18 13.94 13.59
N ARG A 325 0.30 14.53 14.42
CA ARG A 325 -1.14 14.20 14.37
C ARG A 325 -1.76 14.53 13.00
N ALA A 326 -1.39 15.67 12.40
CA ALA A 326 -1.87 16.04 11.08
C ALA A 326 -1.39 15.06 9.99
N ALA A 327 -0.12 14.63 10.06
CA ALA A 327 0.45 13.63 9.16
C ALA A 327 -0.18 12.24 9.33
N LEU A 328 -0.42 11.78 10.57
CA LEU A 328 -1.10 10.51 10.83
C LEU A 328 -2.49 10.47 10.19
N LYS A 329 -3.28 11.55 10.32
CA LYS A 329 -4.60 11.66 9.69
C LYS A 329 -4.53 11.60 8.16
N ARG A 330 -3.49 12.18 7.54
CA ARG A 330 -3.30 12.12 6.08
C ARG A 330 -2.78 10.75 5.60
N GLY A 331 -1.90 10.11 6.37
CA GLY A 331 -1.47 8.73 6.15
C GLY A 331 -2.62 7.72 6.25
N GLU A 332 -3.48 7.88 7.27
CA GLU A 332 -4.72 7.11 7.45
C GLU A 332 -5.70 7.33 6.29
N ALA A 333 -5.92 8.58 5.87
CA ALA A 333 -6.73 8.88 4.70
C ALA A 333 -6.17 8.21 3.44
N THR A 334 -4.84 8.18 3.27
CA THR A 334 -4.16 7.49 2.16
C THR A 334 -4.37 5.97 2.21
N PHE A 335 -4.26 5.38 3.40
CA PHE A 335 -4.48 3.95 3.63
C PHE A 335 -5.92 3.52 3.25
N ASN A 336 -6.90 4.39 3.50
CA ASN A 336 -8.31 4.17 3.18
C ASN A 336 -8.73 4.67 1.77
N LYS A 337 -7.87 5.39 1.03
CA LYS A 337 -8.21 5.96 -0.29
C LYS A 337 -8.27 4.87 -1.38
N ARG A 338 -9.47 4.38 -1.71
CA ARG A 338 -9.71 3.49 -2.86
C ARG A 338 -9.15 4.12 -4.14
N SER A 339 -8.28 3.44 -4.90
CA SER A 339 -7.57 4.08 -6.01
C SER A 339 -7.28 3.10 -7.16
N GLY A 340 -6.87 3.63 -8.32
CA GLY A 340 -6.59 2.86 -9.53
C GLY A 340 -7.83 2.30 -10.24
N GLN A 341 -7.60 1.63 -11.37
CA GLN A 341 -8.64 1.00 -12.17
C GLN A 341 -9.49 -0.01 -11.37
N ARG A 342 -8.85 -0.77 -10.46
CA ARG A 342 -9.54 -1.79 -9.64
C ARG A 342 -10.25 -1.23 -8.39
N ASN A 343 -10.17 0.07 -8.14
CA ASN A 343 -10.85 0.80 -7.06
C ASN A 343 -10.65 0.21 -5.64
N HIS A 344 -9.39 -0.06 -5.29
CA HIS A 344 -8.98 -0.68 -4.03
C HIS A 344 -8.24 0.29 -3.11
N ALA A 345 -8.49 0.21 -1.81
CA ALA A 345 -7.70 0.84 -0.76
C ALA A 345 -6.65 -0.13 -0.19
N CYS A 346 -5.66 0.37 0.55
CA CYS A 346 -4.74 -0.50 1.30
C CYS A 346 -5.53 -1.30 2.37
N ALA A 347 -6.50 -0.63 3.01
CA ALA A 347 -7.44 -1.20 3.97
C ALA A 347 -8.17 -2.46 3.46
N ASP A 348 -8.53 -2.50 2.17
CA ASP A 348 -9.24 -3.63 1.55
C ASP A 348 -8.48 -4.95 1.62
N CYS A 349 -7.15 -4.88 1.64
CA CYS A 349 -6.26 -6.04 1.66
C CYS A 349 -5.54 -6.24 3.00
N HIS A 350 -5.42 -5.21 3.84
CA HIS A 350 -4.54 -5.22 5.02
C HIS A 350 -5.24 -5.08 6.38
N LEU A 351 -6.56 -4.91 6.42
CA LEU A 351 -7.35 -5.02 7.66
C LEU A 351 -7.91 -6.44 7.85
N GLU A 352 -7.88 -6.95 9.09
CA GLU A 352 -8.49 -8.23 9.48
C GLU A 352 -9.94 -8.04 9.95
N GLU A 353 -10.78 -7.57 9.02
CA GLU A 353 -12.19 -7.24 9.27
C GLU A 353 -13.13 -8.05 8.32
N PRO A 354 -14.43 -8.18 8.65
CA PRO A 354 -15.42 -8.75 7.74
C PRO A 354 -15.40 -8.05 6.36
N GLY A 355 -15.33 -8.84 5.29
CA GLY A 355 -15.23 -8.32 3.91
C GLY A 355 -13.85 -7.79 3.50
N LYS A 356 -12.83 -7.83 4.37
CA LYS A 356 -11.45 -7.41 4.08
C LYS A 356 -10.50 -8.61 3.91
N GLY A 357 -9.32 -8.34 3.34
CA GLY A 357 -8.32 -9.35 2.95
C GLY A 357 -7.22 -9.68 3.96
N GLY A 358 -7.13 -8.99 5.10
CA GLY A 358 -6.08 -9.22 6.09
C GLY A 358 -6.09 -10.65 6.63
N ASN A 359 -4.88 -11.21 6.85
CA ASN A 359 -4.65 -12.57 7.35
C ASN A 359 -5.16 -13.72 6.45
N LYS A 360 -5.55 -13.40 5.20
CA LYS A 360 -6.03 -14.33 4.16
C LYS A 360 -5.05 -14.45 3.01
N PHE A 361 -5.25 -15.45 2.16
CA PHE A 361 -4.42 -15.71 0.98
C PHE A 361 -4.97 -14.98 -0.27
N LEU A 362 -4.12 -14.15 -0.89
CA LEU A 362 -4.26 -13.67 -2.27
C LEU A 362 -3.49 -14.63 -3.19
N GLY A 363 -4.17 -15.65 -3.72
CA GLY A 363 -3.53 -16.78 -4.37
C GLY A 363 -2.58 -17.47 -3.40
N GLY A 364 -1.28 -17.53 -3.73
CA GLY A 364 -0.25 -18.08 -2.83
C GLY A 364 0.27 -17.10 -1.76
N ARG A 365 -0.16 -15.84 -1.77
CA ARG A 365 0.40 -14.80 -0.90
C ARG A 365 -0.49 -14.54 0.30
N LEU A 366 -0.02 -14.89 1.51
CA LEU A 366 -0.64 -14.42 2.74
C LEU A 366 -0.53 -12.89 2.84
N LEU A 367 -1.64 -12.21 3.10
CA LEU A 367 -1.68 -10.77 3.31
C LEU A 367 -1.45 -10.45 4.78
N ALA A 368 -0.31 -9.80 5.07
CA ALA A 368 0.00 -9.30 6.40
C ALA A 368 -1.02 -8.22 6.84
N THR A 369 -1.30 -8.16 8.13
CA THR A 369 -2.23 -7.18 8.71
C THR A 369 -1.51 -5.91 9.16
N LEU A 370 -2.26 -4.82 9.30
CA LEU A 370 -1.76 -3.52 9.76
C LEU A 370 -1.11 -3.61 11.15
N GLU A 371 -1.72 -4.38 12.06
CA GLU A 371 -1.35 -4.55 13.46
C GLU A 371 -0.05 -5.35 13.63
N SER A 372 0.43 -6.01 12.58
CA SER A 372 1.66 -6.82 12.63
C SER A 372 2.94 -6.00 12.87
N GLY A 373 2.90 -4.67 12.77
CA GLY A 373 4.09 -3.81 12.88
C GLY A 373 4.99 -3.90 11.63
N MET A 374 4.36 -4.09 10.46
CA MET A 374 5.01 -4.41 9.18
C MET A 374 6.11 -3.44 8.70
N MET A 375 6.24 -2.25 9.29
CA MET A 375 7.28 -1.28 8.93
C MET A 375 8.61 -1.49 9.67
N ASN A 376 8.60 -2.12 10.86
CA ASN A 376 9.76 -2.22 11.77
C ASN A 376 10.97 -2.98 11.21
N HIS A 377 10.80 -3.68 10.09
CA HIS A 377 11.81 -4.51 9.45
C HIS A 377 12.20 -3.99 8.04
N PHE A 378 11.98 -2.71 7.74
CA PHE A 378 12.33 -2.10 6.45
C PHE A 378 13.55 -1.14 6.55
N PRO A 379 14.45 -1.08 5.53
CA PRO A 379 14.43 -1.85 4.27
C PRO A 379 14.61 -3.35 4.48
N LEU A 380 14.20 -4.15 3.49
CA LEU A 380 14.26 -5.61 3.56
C LEU A 380 14.77 -6.25 2.27
N TRP A 381 15.34 -7.44 2.40
CA TRP A 381 15.67 -8.31 1.28
C TRP A 381 14.42 -8.95 0.71
N ARG A 382 14.25 -8.85 -0.62
CA ARG A 382 13.23 -9.54 -1.41
C ARG A 382 13.84 -10.78 -2.05
N THR A 383 13.59 -11.97 -1.52
CA THR A 383 14.21 -13.19 -2.07
C THR A 383 13.76 -13.46 -3.51
N ASN A 384 12.53 -13.08 -3.88
CA ASN A 384 12.02 -13.29 -5.23
C ASN A 384 12.59 -12.33 -6.30
N PHE A 385 13.28 -11.27 -5.91
CA PHE A 385 13.89 -10.28 -6.81
C PHE A 385 15.38 -10.04 -6.52
N THR A 386 15.97 -10.79 -5.57
CA THR A 386 17.35 -10.68 -5.08
C THR A 386 17.83 -9.24 -4.91
N LYS A 387 17.01 -8.39 -4.26
CA LYS A 387 17.30 -6.98 -4.02
C LYS A 387 16.73 -6.45 -2.71
N VAL A 388 17.33 -5.38 -2.21
CA VAL A 388 16.83 -4.58 -1.08
C VAL A 388 15.68 -3.68 -1.55
N TRP A 389 14.61 -3.65 -0.76
CA TRP A 389 13.43 -2.79 -0.97
C TRP A 389 13.10 -2.03 0.31
N ASP A 390 12.82 -0.74 0.17
CA ASP A 390 12.25 0.11 1.22
C ASP A 390 10.69 0.03 1.22
N PRO A 391 10.00 0.71 2.15
CA PRO A 391 8.54 0.78 2.16
C PRO A 391 8.00 1.41 0.88
N ARG A 392 8.70 2.41 0.30
CA ARG A 392 8.26 3.11 -0.92
C ARG A 392 8.21 2.19 -2.13
N LYS A 393 9.25 1.38 -2.38
CA LYS A 393 9.25 0.41 -3.49
C LYS A 393 8.14 -0.62 -3.30
N ARG A 394 7.86 -1.01 -2.05
CA ARG A 394 6.71 -1.86 -1.72
C ARG A 394 5.38 -1.17 -2.02
N PHE A 395 5.19 0.10 -1.64
CA PHE A 395 3.97 0.86 -1.95
C PHE A 395 3.79 0.98 -3.47
N GLN A 396 4.82 1.44 -4.19
CA GLN A 396 4.82 1.55 -5.65
C GLN A 396 4.45 0.22 -6.33
N TRP A 397 4.95 -0.92 -5.82
CA TRP A 397 4.54 -2.23 -6.32
C TRP A 397 3.08 -2.56 -6.00
N CYS A 398 2.59 -2.30 -4.79
CA CYS A 398 1.18 -2.50 -4.42
C CYS A 398 0.21 -1.78 -5.37
N MET A 399 0.62 -0.65 -5.97
CA MET A 399 -0.19 0.11 -6.92
C MET A 399 -0.31 -0.56 -8.31
N THR A 400 0.68 -1.35 -8.71
CA THR A 400 0.71 -1.98 -10.04
C THR A 400 -0.43 -2.99 -10.29
N PRO A 401 -0.79 -3.94 -9.40
CA PRO A 401 -1.93 -4.82 -9.63
C PRO A 401 -3.28 -4.11 -9.52
N LEU A 402 -3.34 -2.87 -9.04
CA LEU A 402 -4.57 -2.08 -8.95
C LEU A 402 -4.89 -1.33 -10.24
N GLY A 403 -3.99 -1.36 -11.23
CA GLY A 403 -4.10 -0.55 -12.44
C GLY A 403 -3.95 0.94 -12.11
N MET A 404 -2.83 1.31 -11.50
CA MET A 404 -2.57 2.67 -11.05
C MET A 404 -1.14 3.13 -11.36
N ASN A 405 -0.98 4.43 -11.62
CA ASN A 405 0.31 5.08 -11.63
C ASN A 405 0.74 5.35 -10.18
N TYR A 406 2.01 5.07 -9.88
CA TYR A 406 2.55 5.30 -8.54
C TYR A 406 3.19 6.68 -8.43
N LEU A 407 3.24 7.21 -7.22
CA LEU A 407 3.85 8.51 -6.92
C LEU A 407 5.37 8.40 -6.84
N ALA A 408 6.04 9.55 -6.81
CA ALA A 408 7.45 9.62 -6.48
C ALA A 408 7.76 8.91 -5.15
N ALA A 409 8.88 8.19 -5.08
CA ALA A 409 9.26 7.46 -3.86
C ALA A 409 9.42 8.38 -2.64
N ASP A 410 9.91 9.60 -2.86
CA ASP A 410 10.07 10.66 -1.86
C ASP A 410 8.87 11.63 -1.78
N SER A 411 7.70 11.22 -2.29
CA SER A 411 6.43 11.95 -2.12
C SER A 411 6.03 12.08 -0.64
N VAL A 412 5.32 13.17 -0.31
CA VAL A 412 4.86 13.39 1.08
C VAL A 412 3.77 12.40 1.46
N GLU A 413 2.92 12.02 0.50
CA GLU A 413 1.87 11.03 0.65
C GLU A 413 2.42 9.67 1.09
N TYR A 414 3.52 9.22 0.48
CA TYR A 414 4.17 7.99 0.92
C TYR A 414 4.90 8.16 2.25
N ALA A 415 5.55 9.31 2.51
CA ALA A 415 6.21 9.58 3.79
C ALA A 415 5.22 9.50 4.97
N GLU A 416 4.04 10.08 4.80
CA GLU A 416 2.97 10.09 5.81
C GLU A 416 2.24 8.74 5.90
N LEU A 417 2.11 8.00 4.79
CA LEU A 417 1.62 6.62 4.81
C LEU A 417 2.55 5.68 5.59
N GLU A 418 3.88 5.73 5.40
CA GLU A 418 4.79 4.92 6.23
C GLU A 418 4.76 5.34 7.68
N PHE A 419 4.65 6.64 7.97
CA PHE A 419 4.54 7.12 9.34
C PHE A 419 3.29 6.57 10.04
N TYR A 420 2.14 6.58 9.36
CA TYR A 420 0.91 5.92 9.82
C TYR A 420 1.10 4.39 9.99
N LEU A 421 1.64 3.70 9.00
CA LEU A 421 1.90 2.25 9.11
C LEU A 421 2.92 1.91 10.20
N SER A 422 3.82 2.84 10.53
CA SER A 422 4.85 2.66 11.57
C SER A 422 4.31 2.92 12.98
N SER A 423 3.22 3.68 13.17
CA SER A 423 2.64 3.84 14.52
C SER A 423 2.09 2.53 15.10
N PHE A 424 1.69 1.57 14.26
CA PHE A 424 1.35 0.19 14.67
C PHE A 424 2.58 -0.64 15.09
N GLY A 425 3.78 -0.10 14.85
CA GLY A 425 5.07 -0.59 15.31
C GLY A 425 5.55 0.02 16.64
N GLN A 426 4.87 1.04 17.18
CA GLN A 426 5.28 1.77 18.39
C GLN A 426 5.52 0.82 19.56
N GLY A 427 6.65 0.98 20.24
CA GLY A 427 7.07 0.12 21.37
C GLY A 427 7.60 -1.26 20.99
N LYS A 428 7.34 -1.75 19.77
CA LYS A 428 7.90 -3.03 19.27
C LYS A 428 9.36 -2.84 18.82
N PRO A 429 10.22 -3.87 18.90
CA PRO A 429 11.62 -3.76 18.49
C PRO A 429 11.76 -3.43 16.99
N LEU A 430 12.80 -2.65 16.66
CA LEU A 430 13.31 -2.51 15.30
C LEU A 430 14.06 -3.80 14.90
N THR A 431 13.87 -4.26 13.66
CA THR A 431 14.42 -5.53 13.13
C THR A 431 14.81 -5.39 11.66
N ALA A 432 15.64 -4.40 11.35
CA ALA A 432 16.05 -4.05 9.99
C ALA A 432 17.56 -4.30 9.75
N PRO A 433 17.99 -4.84 8.60
CA PRO A 433 17.14 -5.20 7.47
C PRO A 433 16.32 -6.47 7.68
N GLY A 434 15.07 -6.47 7.23
CA GLY A 434 14.24 -7.67 7.23
C GLY A 434 14.53 -8.58 6.02
N ILE A 435 13.84 -9.72 5.96
CA ILE A 435 13.82 -10.61 4.78
C ILE A 435 12.39 -11.11 4.52
N ARG A 436 11.93 -11.03 3.27
CA ARG A 436 10.61 -11.51 2.82
C ARG A 436 10.67 -12.09 1.41
N HIS A 437 9.70 -12.92 1.05
CA HIS A 437 9.57 -13.45 -0.31
C HIS A 437 9.07 -12.38 -1.26
#